data_AF-A0A938U879-F1
#
_entry.id   AF-A0A938U879-F1
#
_cell.length_a   1.000
_cell.length_b   1.000
_cell.length_c   1.000
_cell.angle_alpha   90.00
_cell.angle_beta   90.00
_cell.angle_gamma   90.00
#
_symmetry.space_group_name_H-M   'P 1'
#
loop_
_entity.id
_entity.type
_entity.pdbx_description
1 polymer ?
#
loop_
_entity_poly.entity_id
_entity_poly.type
_entity_poly.pdbx_seq_one_letter_code
_entity_poly.pdbx_strand_id
1 'polypeptide(L)'
;MSEKLRLVTRDTPPEESAVLSSEEKLRLFRKVAGSLLQDAQGTWADIWQELMGTVTNGVVILPDASQGPKCGWAEFLEKLWLLKHYLDYTKRFVEGKA
;
A
#
# COMPACT_ATOMS: atom_id res chain seq x y z
N MET A 1 -2.52 2.74 44.67
CA MET A 1 -3.02 2.24 43.38
C MET A 1 -2.07 1.15 42.95
N SER A 2 -2.47 -0.12 43.03
CA SER A 2 -1.57 -1.26 42.83
C SER A 2 -1.97 -1.97 41.53
N GLU A 3 -1.23 -1.72 40.46
CA GLU A 3 -1.38 -2.47 39.21
C GLU A 3 -0.85 -3.89 39.42
N LYS A 4 -1.76 -4.87 39.36
CA LYS A 4 -1.42 -6.30 39.39
C LYS A 4 -0.87 -6.69 38.01
N LEU A 5 0.45 -6.72 37.90
CA LEU A 5 1.13 -7.35 36.79
C LEU A 5 0.82 -8.86 36.81
N ARG A 6 0.18 -9.38 35.76
CA ARG A 6 -0.06 -10.82 35.61
C ARG A 6 1.19 -11.46 35.02
N LEU A 7 1.82 -12.32 35.81
CA LEU A 7 2.82 -13.28 35.34
C LEU A 7 2.14 -14.25 34.37
N VAL A 8 2.48 -14.18 33.09
CA VAL A 8 2.11 -15.19 32.10
C VAL A 8 3.09 -16.35 32.27
N THR A 9 2.71 -17.31 33.12
CA THR A 9 3.41 -18.59 33.25
C THR A 9 3.17 -19.41 31.99
N ARG A 10 4.22 -20.06 31.49
CA ARG A 10 4.26 -20.87 30.26
C ARG A 10 3.26 -22.05 30.21
N ASP A 11 2.55 -22.31 31.31
CA ASP A 11 1.59 -23.41 31.49
C ASP A 11 0.13 -23.00 31.25
N THR A 12 -0.16 -21.73 30.90
CA THR A 12 -1.48 -21.42 30.33
C THR A 12 -1.61 -22.15 29.00
N PRO A 13 -2.64 -23.02 28.82
CA PRO A 13 -2.90 -23.61 27.52
C PRO A 13 -3.01 -22.46 26.51
N PRO A 14 -2.40 -22.59 25.31
CA PRO A 14 -2.49 -21.54 24.32
C PRO A 14 -3.97 -21.25 24.14
N GLU A 15 -4.38 -19.98 24.35
CA GLU A 15 -5.72 -19.53 24.00
C GLU A 15 -6.02 -20.13 22.64
N GLU A 16 -7.07 -20.96 22.56
CA GLU A 16 -7.45 -21.64 21.33
C GLU A 16 -7.44 -20.58 20.24
N SER A 17 -6.45 -20.66 19.35
CA SER A 17 -6.33 -19.72 18.26
C SER A 17 -7.57 -19.92 17.43
N ALA A 18 -8.56 -19.04 17.63
CA ALA A 18 -9.88 -19.18 17.05
C ALA A 18 -9.69 -19.38 15.56
N VAL A 19 -9.89 -20.62 15.10
CA VAL A 19 -9.64 -20.98 13.72
C VAL A 19 -10.69 -20.23 12.92
N LEU A 20 -10.28 -19.11 12.31
CA LEU A 20 -11.16 -18.26 11.54
C LEU A 20 -11.92 -19.12 10.53
N SER A 21 -13.23 -18.92 10.48
CA SER A 21 -14.06 -19.54 9.46
C SER A 21 -13.58 -19.13 8.07
N SER A 22 -13.89 -19.96 7.07
CA SER A 22 -13.53 -19.66 5.68
C SER A 22 -14.08 -18.30 5.21
N GLU A 23 -15.25 -17.91 5.70
CA GLU A 23 -15.88 -16.62 5.41
C GLU A 23 -15.11 -15.45 6.03
N GLU A 24 -14.66 -15.60 7.28
CA GLU A 24 -13.86 -14.57 7.95
C GLU A 24 -12.48 -14.41 7.30
N LYS A 25 -11.85 -15.52 6.90
CA LYS A 25 -10.58 -15.50 6.15
C LYS A 25 -10.74 -14.77 4.83
N LEU A 26 -11.80 -15.08 4.09
CA LEU A 26 -12.10 -14.44 2.81
C LEU A 26 -12.45 -12.95 2.98
N ARG A 27 -13.17 -12.58 4.04
CA ARG A 27 -13.42 -11.18 4.39
C ARG A 27 -12.13 -10.43 4.69
N LEU A 28 -11.25 -11.01 5.50
CA LEU A 28 -9.95 -10.41 5.83
C LEU A 28 -9.08 -10.26 4.58
N PHE A 29 -9.02 -11.30 3.76
CA PHE A 29 -8.29 -11.29 2.49
C PHE A 29 -8.76 -10.15 1.58
N ARG A 30 -10.09 -10.02 1.38
CA ARG A 30 -10.66 -8.92 0.57
C ARG A 30 -10.35 -7.54 1.14
N LYS A 31 -10.38 -7.39 2.47
CA LYS A 31 -10.02 -6.13 3.13
C LYS A 31 -8.57 -5.75 2.88
N VAL A 32 -7.63 -6.68 3.04
CA VAL A 32 -6.19 -6.44 2.84
C VAL A 32 -5.90 -6.15 1.37
N ALA A 33 -6.40 -6.98 0.45
CA ALA A 33 -6.23 -6.73 -0.99
C ALA A 33 -6.86 -5.39 -1.40
N GLY A 34 -8.04 -5.06 -0.86
CA GLY A 34 -8.72 -3.79 -1.10
C GLY A 34 -7.93 -2.59 -0.62
N SER A 35 -7.34 -2.63 0.59
CA SER A 35 -6.54 -1.51 1.10
C SER A 35 -5.27 -1.30 0.28
N LEU A 36 -4.57 -2.39 -0.08
CA LEU A 36 -3.35 -2.29 -0.91
C LEU A 36 -3.63 -1.70 -2.29
N LEU A 37 -4.75 -2.09 -2.92
CA LEU A 37 -5.17 -1.54 -4.20
C LEU A 37 -5.60 -0.07 -4.08
N GLN A 38 -6.24 0.30 -2.97
CA GLN A 38 -6.59 1.70 -2.70
C GLN A 38 -5.34 2.57 -2.54
N ASP A 39 -4.32 2.09 -1.82
CA ASP A 39 -3.04 2.80 -1.65
C ASP A 39 -2.30 2.94 -3.00
N ALA A 40 -2.33 1.87 -3.82
CA ALA A 40 -1.79 1.92 -5.19
C ALA A 40 -2.53 2.95 -6.05
N GLN A 41 -3.87 2.98 -6.00
CA GLN A 41 -4.68 3.94 -6.75
C GLN A 41 -4.41 5.38 -6.30
N GLY A 42 -4.27 5.63 -4.99
CA GLY A 42 -3.91 6.93 -4.44
C GLY A 42 -2.54 7.39 -4.94
N THR A 43 -1.53 6.52 -4.84
CA THR A 43 -0.17 6.81 -5.30
C THR A 43 -0.13 7.09 -6.81
N TRP A 44 -0.88 6.31 -7.60
CA TRP A 44 -1.02 6.57 -9.03
C TRP A 44 -1.68 7.92 -9.33
N ALA A 45 -2.72 8.30 -8.58
CA ALA A 45 -3.36 9.59 -8.73
C ALA A 45 -2.37 10.74 -8.46
N ASP A 46 -1.55 10.63 -7.41
CA ASP A 46 -0.53 11.63 -7.11
C ASP A 46 0.50 11.76 -8.23
N ILE A 47 1.02 10.63 -8.73
CA ILE A 47 1.93 10.60 -9.90
C ILE A 47 1.28 11.27 -11.11
N TRP A 48 0.01 10.94 -11.37
CA TRP A 48 -0.71 11.50 -12.51
C TRP A 48 -0.86 13.02 -12.38
N GLN A 49 -1.16 13.54 -11.18
CA GLN A 49 -1.25 15.00 -10.95
C GLN A 49 0.09 15.72 -11.19
N GLU A 50 1.21 15.10 -10.86
CA GLU A 50 2.55 15.68 -11.13
C GLU A 50 2.85 15.76 -12.64
N LEU A 51 2.26 14.87 -13.44
CA LEU A 51 2.39 14.86 -14.90
C LEU A 51 1.39 15.82 -15.57
N MET A 52 0.21 16.01 -14.97
CA MET A 52 -0.84 16.88 -15.50
C MET A 52 -0.39 18.36 -15.50
N GLY A 53 -0.42 18.98 -16.69
CA GLY A 53 0.03 20.36 -16.93
C GLY A 53 1.44 20.47 -17.51
N THR A 54 2.27 19.44 -17.32
CA THR A 54 3.63 19.33 -17.88
C THR A 54 3.60 18.67 -19.27
N VAL A 55 2.66 17.74 -19.46
CA VAL A 55 2.35 17.07 -20.73
C VAL A 55 0.92 17.39 -21.13
N THR A 56 0.68 18.54 -21.77
CA THR A 56 -0.61 18.78 -22.43
C THR A 56 -0.44 18.90 -23.94
N ASN A 57 -1.18 18.04 -24.64
CA ASN A 57 -1.28 17.86 -26.09
C ASN A 57 -0.03 17.34 -26.81
N GLY A 58 0.15 16.01 -26.69
CA GLY A 58 0.33 15.16 -27.86
C GLY A 58 1.62 15.29 -28.66
N VAL A 59 2.67 15.94 -28.14
CA VAL A 59 4.10 15.95 -28.56
C VAL A 59 4.79 17.26 -28.08
N VAL A 60 4.04 18.27 -27.62
CA VAL A 60 4.64 19.54 -27.17
C VAL A 60 5.01 19.47 -25.69
N ILE A 61 6.29 19.21 -25.41
CA ILE A 61 6.90 19.50 -24.11
C ILE A 61 7.02 21.02 -24.02
N LEU A 62 6.19 21.66 -23.20
CA LEU A 62 6.33 23.09 -22.90
C LEU A 62 7.75 23.35 -22.35
N PRO A 63 8.39 24.51 -22.60
CA PRO A 63 9.72 24.81 -22.06
C PRO A 63 9.79 24.60 -20.54
N ASP A 64 8.70 24.86 -19.82
CA ASP A 64 8.58 24.66 -18.37
C ASP A 64 8.57 23.18 -17.95
N ALA A 65 8.22 22.27 -18.87
CA ALA A 65 8.31 20.83 -18.64
C ALA A 65 9.74 20.28 -18.65
N SER A 66 10.73 21.10 -19.04
CA SER A 66 12.15 20.77 -18.87
C SER A 66 12.60 20.76 -17.40
N GLN A 67 11.80 21.35 -16.49
CA GLN A 67 12.09 21.43 -15.05
C GLN A 67 11.74 20.13 -14.30
N GLY A 68 11.04 19.17 -14.95
CA GLY A 68 10.60 17.93 -14.32
C GLY A 68 9.30 18.07 -13.50
N PRO A 69 8.93 17.05 -12.71
CA PRO A 69 7.72 17.07 -11.88
C PRO A 69 7.82 18.13 -10.78
N LYS A 70 6.68 18.67 -10.31
CA LYS A 70 6.65 19.76 -9.32
C LYS A 70 7.22 19.32 -7.98
N CYS A 71 7.02 18.06 -7.61
CA CYS A 71 7.64 17.43 -6.44
C CYS A 71 9.14 17.09 -6.60
N GLY A 72 9.71 17.32 -7.78
CA GLY A 72 11.08 16.95 -8.10
C GLY A 72 11.27 15.46 -8.39
N TRP A 73 12.37 15.13 -9.07
CA TRP A 73 12.62 13.77 -9.56
C TRP A 73 12.77 12.72 -8.45
N ALA A 74 13.39 13.08 -7.33
CA ALA A 74 13.61 12.13 -6.23
C ALA A 74 12.27 11.63 -5.64
N GLU A 75 11.38 12.56 -5.27
CA GLU A 75 10.06 12.21 -4.72
C GLU A 75 9.18 11.52 -5.77
N PHE A 76 9.24 11.97 -7.03
CA PHE A 76 8.49 11.33 -8.10
C PHE A 76 8.90 9.86 -8.33
N LEU A 77 10.20 9.57 -8.33
CA LEU A 77 10.71 8.21 -8.45
C LEU A 77 10.37 7.35 -7.23
N GLU A 78 10.36 7.93 -6.04
CA GLU A 78 9.91 7.25 -4.83
C GLU A 78 8.42 6.88 -4.93
N LYS A 79 7.56 7.80 -5.39
CA LYS A 79 6.14 7.51 -5.65
C LYS A 79 5.97 6.36 -6.65
N LEU A 80 6.74 6.35 -7.75
CA LEU A 80 6.73 5.24 -8.71
C LEU A 80 7.16 3.91 -8.09
N TRP A 81 8.17 3.95 -7.20
CA TRP A 81 8.64 2.76 -6.50
C TRP A 81 7.62 2.23 -5.49
N LEU A 82 6.95 3.12 -4.76
CA LEU A 82 5.84 2.79 -3.86
C LEU A 82 4.67 2.16 -4.63
N LEU A 83 4.28 2.74 -5.77
CA LEU A 83 3.25 2.16 -6.62
C LEU A 83 3.61 0.73 -7.05
N LYS A 84 4.84 0.53 -7.52
CA LYS A 84 5.34 -0.81 -7.87
C LYS A 84 5.26 -1.75 -6.66
N HIS A 85 5.67 -1.28 -5.49
CA HIS A 85 5.64 -2.07 -4.26
C HIS A 85 4.22 -2.52 -3.91
N TYR A 86 3.24 -1.62 -3.91
CA TYR A 86 1.85 -1.98 -3.63
C TYR A 86 1.30 -2.98 -4.63
N LEU A 87 1.59 -2.82 -5.92
CA LEU A 87 1.13 -3.74 -6.96
C LEU A 87 1.79 -5.13 -6.86
N ASP A 88 3.10 -5.17 -6.67
CA ASP A 88 3.84 -6.42 -6.52
C ASP A 88 3.42 -7.18 -5.27
N TYR A 89 3.26 -6.47 -4.15
CA TYR A 89 2.82 -7.07 -2.91
C TYR A 89 1.38 -7.57 -3.02
N THR A 90 0.47 -6.79 -3.60
CA THR A 90 -0.91 -7.23 -3.87
C THR A 90 -0.95 -8.49 -4.73
N LYS A 91 -0.15 -8.53 -5.80
CA LYS A 91 -0.04 -9.71 -6.66
C LYS A 91 0.42 -10.93 -5.88
N ARG A 92 1.50 -10.80 -5.10
CA ARG A 92 2.01 -11.88 -4.24
C ARG A 92 0.98 -12.33 -3.22
N PHE A 93 0.27 -11.38 -2.60
CA PHE A 93 -0.77 -11.63 -1.62
C PHE A 93 -1.92 -12.44 -2.22
N VAL A 94 -2.40 -12.05 -3.41
CA VAL A 94 -3.48 -12.76 -4.10
C VAL A 94 -3.05 -14.13 -4.61
N GLU A 95 -1.79 -14.30 -4.99
CA GLU A 95 -1.21 -15.59 -5.38
C GLU A 95 -0.88 -16.51 -4.18
N GLY A 96 -1.03 -16.04 -2.93
CA GLY A 96 -0.64 -16.78 -1.73
C GLY A 96 0.88 -16.90 -1.52
N LYS A 97 1.66 -15.98 -2.10
CA LYS A 97 3.13 -15.89 -2.04
C LYS A 97 3.63 -14.62 -1.32
N ALA A 98 2.76 -13.96 -0.57
CA ALA A 98 3.10 -12.77 0.21
C ALA A 98 4.11 -13.12 1.29
#